data_AF-A0AAJ5R3W8-F1
#
_entry.id   AF-A0AAJ5R3W8-F1
#
_cell.length_a   1.000
_cell.length_b   1.000
_cell.length_c   1.000
_cell.angle_alpha   90.00
_cell.angle_beta   90.00
_cell.angle_gamma   90.00
#
_symmetry.space_group_name_H-M   'P 1'
#
loop_
_entity.id
_entity.type
_entity.pdbx_description
1 polymer ?
#
loop_
_entity_poly.entity_id
_entity_poly.type
_entity_poly.pdbx_seq_one_letter_code
_entity_poly.pdbx_strand_id
1 'polypeptide(L)'
;MGACSRLGLDPTEAFVREEIVQDGKAIKTYQLSRFACLLVSMTADSKKPEVARAKTILAAIANTLIEQRIQSEDLARLETREDLKFGEKAMTSAAKDGGLQNAEFGIFKDAGFRGMYNMSLRELQHYKRLPNGKTLYDFMGLEELAGNLFRVTQTAARTEIRM
;
A
#
# COMPACT_ATOMS: atom_id res chain seq x y z
N MET A 1 -19.98 16.37 14.56
CA MET A 1 -18.72 17.12 14.72
C MET A 1 -17.70 16.40 15.63
N GLY A 2 -18.03 16.02 16.87
CA GLY A 2 -17.05 15.35 17.77
C GLY A 2 -16.47 14.00 17.30
N ALA A 3 -17.10 13.30 16.35
CA ALA A 3 -16.51 12.12 15.72
C ALA A 3 -15.40 12.49 14.71
N CYS A 4 -15.59 13.54 13.91
CA CYS A 4 -14.60 14.01 12.94
C CYS A 4 -13.33 14.53 13.64
N SER A 5 -13.50 15.32 14.71
CA SER A 5 -12.37 15.86 15.48
C SER A 5 -11.52 14.77 16.13
N ARG A 6 -12.11 13.66 16.57
CA ARG A 6 -11.38 12.51 17.12
C ARG A 6 -10.60 11.72 16.06
N LEU A 7 -11.03 11.81 14.81
CA LEU A 7 -10.43 11.10 13.68
C LEU A 7 -9.49 12.00 12.85
N GLY A 8 -9.24 13.23 13.29
CA GLY A 8 -8.41 14.20 12.56
C GLY A 8 -9.00 14.67 11.24
N LEU A 9 -10.32 14.56 11.08
CA LEU A 9 -11.03 14.93 9.85
C LEU A 9 -11.55 16.37 9.96
N ASP A 10 -11.40 17.16 8.90
CA ASP A 10 -12.03 18.47 8.81
C ASP A 10 -13.57 18.29 8.72
N PRO A 11 -14.34 18.79 9.71
CA PRO A 11 -15.79 18.66 9.69
C PRO A 11 -16.46 19.41 8.54
N THR A 12 -15.81 20.43 7.98
CA THR A 12 -16.38 21.27 6.91
C THR A 12 -16.37 20.57 5.54
N GLU A 13 -15.46 19.62 5.31
CA GLU A 13 -15.46 18.75 4.13
C GLU A 13 -16.53 17.65 4.22
N ALA A 14 -16.90 17.27 5.44
CA ALA A 14 -17.86 16.19 5.70
C ALA A 14 -19.32 16.70 5.80
N PHE A 15 -19.52 17.92 6.33
CA PHE A 15 -20.82 18.53 6.58
C PHE A 15 -20.88 19.91 5.94
N VAL A 16 -21.31 19.96 4.68
CA VAL A 16 -21.41 21.20 3.91
C VAL A 16 -22.70 21.92 4.28
N ARG A 17 -22.63 23.19 4.66
CA ARG A 17 -23.84 24.01 4.90
C ARG A 17 -24.51 24.34 3.58
N GLU A 18 -25.81 24.15 3.53
CA GLU A 18 -26.62 24.45 2.36
C GLU A 18 -27.87 25.22 2.79
N GLU A 19 -28.40 26.08 1.92
CA GLU A 19 -29.66 26.77 2.16
C GLU A 19 -30.65 26.35 1.09
N ILE A 20 -31.71 25.66 1.50
CA ILE A 20 -32.75 25.16 0.61
C ILE A 20 -34.02 25.98 0.80
N VAL A 21 -34.77 26.20 -0.28
CA VAL A 21 -36.10 26.84 -0.19
C VAL A 21 -37.15 25.74 -0.09
N GLN A 22 -37.84 25.66 1.03
CA GLN A 22 -38.96 24.74 1.25
C GLN A 22 -40.19 25.54 1.66
N ASP A 23 -41.31 25.35 0.96
CA ASP A 23 -42.56 26.10 1.18
C ASP A 23 -42.38 27.64 1.19
N GLY A 24 -41.53 28.15 0.30
CA GLY A 24 -41.26 29.59 0.15
C GLY A 24 -40.39 30.21 1.26
N LYS A 25 -39.86 29.40 2.19
CA LYS A 25 -38.93 29.85 3.24
C LYS A 25 -37.55 29.28 3.04
N ALA A 26 -36.53 30.11 3.26
CA ALA A 26 -35.13 29.68 3.26
C ALA A 26 -34.81 28.92 4.55
N ILE A 27 -34.37 27.67 4.42
CA ILE A 27 -34.02 26.78 5.52
C ILE A 27 -32.53 26.46 5.43
N LYS A 28 -31.81 26.76 6.51
CA LYS A 28 -30.41 26.37 6.67
C LYS A 28 -30.36 24.88 7.00
N THR A 29 -29.75 24.10 6.12
CA THR A 29 -29.58 22.66 6.23
C THR A 29 -28.11 22.27 6.06
N TYR A 30 -27.83 20.97 6.17
CA TYR A 30 -26.52 20.40 5.92
C TYR A 30 -26.62 19.29 4.88
N GLN A 31 -25.74 19.34 3.89
CA GLN A 31 -25.47 18.23 2.99
C GLN A 31 -24.34 17.39 3.58
N LEU A 32 -24.55 16.08 3.66
CA LEU A 32 -23.56 15.14 4.15
C LEU A 32 -22.87 14.47 2.97
N SER A 33 -21.53 14.41 3.01
CA SER A 33 -20.79 13.55 2.09
C SER A 33 -21.09 12.08 2.36
N ARG A 34 -20.84 11.20 1.36
CA ARG A 34 -20.97 9.74 1.56
C ARG A 34 -20.17 9.25 2.76
N PHE A 35 -18.99 9.82 2.96
CA PHE A 35 -18.12 9.51 4.09
C PHE A 35 -18.71 9.98 5.42
N ALA A 36 -19.31 11.18 5.46
CA ALA A 36 -20.02 11.67 6.63
C ALA A 36 -21.23 10.80 6.99
N CYS A 37 -22.02 10.38 5.99
CA CYS A 37 -23.12 9.44 6.18
C CYS A 37 -22.63 8.11 6.78
N LEU A 38 -21.55 7.54 6.23
CA LEU A 38 -20.91 6.32 6.75
C LEU A 38 -20.49 6.51 8.22
N LEU A 39 -19.79 7.61 8.52
CA LEU A 39 -19.29 7.90 9.86
C LEU A 39 -20.41 8.06 10.88
N VAL A 40 -21.50 8.76 10.51
CA VAL A 40 -22.70 8.91 11.35
C VAL A 40 -23.35 7.55 11.60
N SER A 41 -23.54 6.73 10.56
CA SER A 41 -24.12 5.38 10.71
C SER A 41 -23.26 4.47 11.61
N MET A 42 -21.92 4.54 11.50
CA MET A 42 -21.01 3.74 12.33
C MET A 42 -20.98 4.21 13.79
N THR A 43 -21.11 5.52 14.04
CA THR A 43 -21.04 6.09 15.40
C THR A 43 -22.39 6.19 16.12
N ALA A 44 -23.51 6.04 15.40
CA ALA A 44 -24.85 6.09 15.96
C ALA A 44 -25.17 4.92 16.91
N ASP A 45 -26.16 5.11 17.77
CA ASP A 45 -26.61 4.09 18.74
C ASP A 45 -27.20 2.86 18.03
N SER A 46 -26.55 1.71 18.23
CA SER A 46 -26.97 0.42 17.66
C SER A 46 -28.30 -0.10 18.24
N LYS A 47 -28.83 0.49 19.32
CA LYS A 47 -30.17 0.14 19.83
C LYS A 47 -31.30 0.50 18.86
N LYS A 48 -31.06 1.41 17.92
CA LYS A 48 -32.02 1.75 16.86
C LYS A 48 -31.99 0.69 15.75
N PRO A 49 -33.11 0.02 15.41
CA PRO A 49 -33.13 -1.05 14.43
C PRO A 49 -32.58 -0.65 13.05
N GLU A 50 -32.83 0.58 12.61
CA GLU A 50 -32.36 1.11 11.33
C GLU A 50 -30.84 1.28 11.32
N VAL A 51 -30.27 1.73 12.45
CA VAL A 51 -28.82 1.87 12.64
C VAL A 51 -28.16 0.50 12.69
N ALA A 52 -28.74 -0.46 13.42
CA ALA A 52 -28.24 -1.82 13.48
C ALA A 52 -28.15 -2.45 12.08
N ARG A 53 -29.23 -2.35 11.28
CA ARG A 53 -29.26 -2.83 9.89
C ARG A 53 -28.19 -2.16 9.03
N ALA A 54 -28.07 -0.83 9.12
CA ALA A 54 -27.05 -0.09 8.37
C ALA A 54 -25.63 -0.57 8.73
N LYS A 55 -25.33 -0.75 10.02
CA LYS A 55 -24.02 -1.27 10.47
C LYS A 55 -23.75 -2.68 9.95
N THR A 56 -24.75 -3.57 9.96
CA THR A 56 -24.61 -4.93 9.43
C THR A 56 -24.27 -4.92 7.94
N ILE A 57 -24.99 -4.12 7.14
CA ILE A 57 -24.73 -4.00 5.70
C ILE A 57 -23.33 -3.43 5.45
N LEU A 58 -22.95 -2.37 6.19
CA LEU A 58 -21.61 -1.77 6.05
C LEU A 58 -20.50 -2.74 6.46
N ALA A 59 -20.70 -3.53 7.50
CA ALA A 59 -19.75 -4.56 7.91
C ALA A 59 -19.61 -5.66 6.85
N ALA A 60 -20.71 -6.09 6.24
CA ALA A 60 -20.67 -7.07 5.14
C ALA A 60 -19.91 -6.53 3.93
N ILE A 61 -20.18 -5.28 3.51
CA ILE A 61 -19.45 -4.62 2.41
C ILE A 61 -17.96 -4.51 2.74
N ALA A 62 -17.62 -4.07 3.96
CA ALA A 62 -16.23 -3.95 4.38
C ALA A 62 -15.51 -5.30 4.34
N ASN A 63 -16.17 -6.37 4.79
CA ASN A 63 -15.62 -7.72 4.74
C ASN A 63 -15.34 -8.16 3.30
N THR A 64 -16.29 -7.98 2.38
CA THR A 64 -16.10 -8.32 0.96
C THR A 64 -14.95 -7.53 0.33
N LEU A 65 -14.81 -6.24 0.62
CA LEU A 65 -13.70 -5.43 0.10
C LEU A 65 -12.34 -5.87 0.65
N ILE A 66 -12.29 -6.24 1.93
CA ILE A 66 -11.07 -6.79 2.56
C ILE A 66 -10.72 -8.14 1.92
N GLU A 67 -11.69 -9.04 1.77
CA GLU A 67 -11.51 -10.34 1.14
C GLU A 67 -11.05 -10.20 -0.31
N GLN A 68 -11.69 -9.33 -1.11
CA GLN A 68 -11.27 -9.05 -2.48
C GLN A 68 -9.83 -8.56 -2.53
N ARG A 69 -9.44 -7.65 -1.63
CA ARG A 69 -8.08 -7.11 -1.58
C ARG A 69 -7.04 -8.15 -1.17
N ILE A 70 -7.38 -9.02 -0.22
CA ILE A 70 -6.54 -10.16 0.18
C ILE A 70 -6.41 -11.14 -0.99
N GLN A 71 -7.51 -11.44 -1.70
CA GLN A 71 -7.54 -12.40 -2.79
C GLN A 71 -6.89 -11.91 -4.07
N SER A 72 -6.91 -10.60 -4.36
CA SER A 72 -6.60 -10.11 -5.71
C SER A 72 -5.11 -9.93 -5.98
N GLU A 73 -4.31 -9.47 -5.02
CA GLU A 73 -2.91 -9.10 -5.29
C GLU A 73 -2.06 -8.91 -4.03
N ASP A 74 -2.62 -8.39 -2.93
CA ASP A 74 -1.81 -7.98 -1.78
C ASP A 74 -1.17 -9.17 -1.05
N LEU A 75 -1.85 -10.34 -0.98
CA LEU A 75 -1.27 -11.54 -0.37
C LEU A 75 -0.08 -12.05 -1.18
N ALA A 76 -0.28 -12.31 -2.48
CA ALA A 76 0.78 -12.77 -3.36
C ALA A 76 1.96 -11.79 -3.42
N ARG A 77 1.66 -10.48 -3.38
CA ARG A 77 2.69 -9.43 -3.33
C ARG A 77 3.49 -9.48 -2.05
N LEU A 78 2.85 -9.70 -0.90
CA LEU A 78 3.53 -9.85 0.40
C LEU A 78 4.38 -11.11 0.47
N GLU A 79 3.87 -12.25 -0.01
CA GLU A 79 4.62 -13.51 -0.09
C GLU A 79 5.85 -13.36 -1.00
N THR A 80 5.66 -12.86 -2.22
CA THR A 80 6.77 -12.61 -3.16
C THR A 80 7.79 -11.62 -2.60
N ARG A 81 7.34 -10.63 -1.81
CA ARG A 81 8.22 -9.65 -1.15
C ARG A 81 9.10 -10.26 -0.07
N GLU A 82 8.57 -11.21 0.69
CA GLU A 82 9.35 -11.99 1.65
C GLU A 82 10.30 -12.96 0.93
N ASP A 83 9.85 -13.64 -0.11
CA ASP A 83 10.73 -14.50 -0.94
C ASP A 83 11.89 -13.70 -1.54
N LEU A 84 11.62 -12.51 -2.05
CA LEU A 84 12.65 -11.61 -2.58
C LEU A 84 13.68 -11.22 -1.50
N LYS A 85 13.25 -11.02 -0.25
CA LYS A 85 14.17 -10.74 0.86
C LYS A 85 15.08 -11.94 1.14
N PHE A 86 14.56 -13.16 1.09
CA PHE A 86 15.38 -14.37 1.19
C PHE A 86 16.34 -14.52 0.01
N GLY A 87 15.85 -14.28 -1.22
CA GLY A 87 16.66 -14.31 -2.44
C GLY A 87 17.81 -13.29 -2.43
N GLU A 88 17.56 -12.05 -1.99
CA GLU A 88 18.58 -11.02 -1.81
C GLU A 88 19.67 -11.43 -0.82
N LYS A 89 19.27 -12.07 0.29
CA LYS A 89 20.22 -12.59 1.29
C LYS A 89 21.06 -13.71 0.70
N ALA A 90 20.44 -14.66 -0.01
CA ALA A 90 21.14 -15.75 -0.68
C ALA A 90 22.14 -15.23 -1.72
N MET A 91 21.71 -14.32 -2.60
CA MET A 91 22.57 -13.66 -3.59
C MET A 91 23.75 -12.93 -2.93
N THR A 92 23.50 -12.21 -1.84
CA THR A 92 24.55 -11.49 -1.11
C THR A 92 25.55 -12.47 -0.49
N SER A 93 25.08 -13.60 0.06
CA SER A 93 25.93 -14.66 0.60
C SER A 93 26.78 -15.29 -0.51
N ALA A 94 26.15 -15.74 -1.59
CA ALA A 94 26.84 -16.35 -2.73
C ALA A 94 27.89 -15.42 -3.34
N ALA A 95 27.59 -14.13 -3.48
CA ALA A 95 28.55 -13.15 -3.96
C ALA A 95 29.74 -12.97 -3.00
N LYS A 96 29.47 -12.96 -1.68
CA LYS A 96 30.52 -12.88 -0.66
C LYS A 96 31.43 -14.11 -0.70
N ASP A 97 30.84 -15.30 -0.77
CA ASP A 97 31.57 -16.57 -0.86
C ASP A 97 32.36 -16.63 -2.17
N GLY A 98 31.83 -16.02 -3.24
CA GLY A 98 32.50 -15.74 -4.52
C GLY A 98 33.68 -14.75 -4.46
N GLY A 99 33.99 -14.17 -3.30
CA GLY A 99 35.11 -13.25 -3.10
C GLY A 99 34.79 -11.76 -3.27
N LEU A 100 33.51 -11.40 -3.45
CA LEU A 100 33.10 -10.00 -3.55
C LEU A 100 33.38 -9.26 -2.23
N GLN A 101 34.08 -8.13 -2.31
CA GLN A 101 34.44 -7.36 -1.13
C GLN A 101 33.27 -6.49 -0.64
N ASN A 102 33.26 -6.18 0.67
CA ASN A 102 32.20 -5.38 1.29
C ASN A 102 31.96 -4.02 0.59
N ALA A 103 33.02 -3.38 0.09
CA ALA A 103 32.94 -2.10 -0.61
C ALA A 103 32.29 -2.21 -2.01
N GLU A 104 32.25 -3.41 -2.59
CA GLU A 104 31.80 -3.64 -3.97
C GLU A 104 30.32 -3.99 -4.06
N PHE A 105 29.66 -4.37 -2.94
CA PHE A 105 28.24 -4.74 -2.93
C PHE A 105 27.31 -3.66 -3.45
N GLY A 106 27.62 -2.38 -3.17
CA GLY A 106 26.83 -1.27 -3.70
C GLY A 106 26.82 -1.26 -5.23
N ILE A 107 27.99 -1.42 -5.85
CA ILE A 107 28.17 -1.46 -7.30
C ILE A 107 27.54 -2.72 -7.88
N PHE A 108 27.74 -3.87 -7.24
CA PHE A 108 27.18 -5.15 -7.65
C PHE A 108 25.64 -5.11 -7.72
N LYS A 109 24.99 -4.58 -6.67
CA LYS A 109 23.53 -4.45 -6.65
C LYS A 109 23.04 -3.43 -7.67
N ASP A 110 23.71 -2.28 -7.78
CA ASP A 110 23.36 -1.25 -8.76
C ASP A 110 23.46 -1.76 -10.21
N ALA A 111 24.47 -2.58 -10.52
CA ALA A 111 24.59 -3.23 -11.83
C ALA A 111 23.40 -4.16 -12.13
N GLY A 112 22.91 -4.90 -11.13
CA GLY A 112 21.70 -5.70 -11.25
C GLY A 112 20.46 -4.86 -11.57
N PHE A 113 20.29 -3.72 -10.91
CA PHE A 113 19.20 -2.78 -11.21
C PHE A 113 19.35 -2.17 -12.61
N ARG A 114 20.56 -1.77 -13.01
CA ARG A 114 20.81 -1.24 -14.36
C ARG A 114 20.47 -2.24 -15.45
N GLY A 115 20.82 -3.51 -15.26
CA GLY A 115 20.50 -4.57 -16.23
C GLY A 115 18.99 -4.81 -16.40
N MET A 116 18.21 -4.67 -15.32
CA MET A 116 16.77 -4.89 -15.37
C MET A 116 15.97 -3.65 -15.79
N TYR A 117 16.40 -2.45 -15.39
CA TYR A 117 15.63 -1.21 -15.52
C TYR A 117 16.24 -0.18 -16.48
N ASN A 118 17.44 -0.41 -17.00
CA ASN A 118 18.25 0.62 -17.68
C ASN A 118 18.44 1.90 -16.85
N MET A 119 18.35 1.78 -15.52
CA MET A 119 18.48 2.87 -14.55
C MET A 119 19.33 2.38 -13.38
N SER A 120 20.13 3.27 -12.80
CA SER A 120 20.72 3.04 -11.48
C SER A 120 19.63 2.92 -10.41
N LEU A 121 19.97 2.32 -9.28
CA LEU A 121 19.07 2.25 -8.12
C LEU A 121 18.60 3.65 -7.70
N ARG A 122 19.49 4.64 -7.74
CA ARG A 122 19.19 6.03 -7.37
C ARG A 122 18.20 6.67 -8.36
N GLU A 123 18.40 6.48 -9.66
CA GLU A 123 17.49 6.97 -10.69
C GLU A 123 16.12 6.30 -10.58
N LEU A 124 16.09 4.99 -10.34
CA LEU A 124 14.85 4.23 -10.16
C LEU A 124 14.06 4.70 -8.93
N GLN A 125 14.74 4.95 -7.80
CA GLN A 125 14.13 5.51 -6.60
C GLN A 125 13.52 6.90 -6.85
N HIS A 126 14.22 7.74 -7.62
CA HIS A 126 13.72 9.06 -7.99
C HIS A 126 12.52 8.96 -8.95
N TYR A 127 12.60 8.11 -9.97
CA TYR A 127 11.53 7.86 -10.93
C TYR A 127 10.24 7.41 -10.23
N LYS A 128 10.36 6.52 -9.24
CA LYS A 128 9.24 6.03 -8.41
C LYS A 128 8.82 6.98 -7.29
N ARG A 129 9.45 8.16 -7.15
CA ARG A 129 9.15 9.16 -6.11
C ARG A 129 9.20 8.58 -4.70
N LEU A 130 10.20 7.74 -4.43
CA LEU A 130 10.34 7.03 -3.16
C LEU A 130 10.65 8.02 -2.02
N PRO A 131 9.92 8.00 -0.88
CA PRO A 131 10.29 8.81 0.27
C PRO A 131 11.65 8.38 0.84
N ASN A 132 12.43 9.35 1.34
CA ASN A 132 13.75 9.09 1.92
C ASN A 132 13.69 8.04 3.04
N GLY A 133 14.63 7.09 3.00
CA GLY A 133 14.76 6.03 4.01
C GLY A 133 13.75 4.88 3.89
N LYS A 134 12.97 4.81 2.80
CA LYS A 134 12.06 3.69 2.54
C LYS A 134 12.70 2.63 1.64
N THR A 135 12.26 1.38 1.78
CA THR A 135 12.72 0.27 0.95
C THR A 135 12.03 0.30 -0.40
N LEU A 136 12.79 0.26 -1.50
CA LEU A 136 12.25 0.29 -2.86
C LEU A 136 11.21 -0.82 -3.10
N TYR A 137 11.50 -2.03 -2.63
CA TYR A 137 10.65 -3.21 -2.83
C TYR A 137 9.26 -3.09 -2.19
N ASP A 138 9.07 -2.21 -1.20
CA ASP A 138 7.77 -2.03 -0.55
C ASP A 138 6.81 -1.20 -1.43
N PHE A 139 7.32 -0.60 -2.51
CA PHE A 139 6.59 0.24 -3.46
C PHE A 139 6.47 -0.43 -4.85
N MET A 140 6.76 -1.72 -4.93
CA MET A 140 6.67 -2.51 -6.16
C MET A 140 5.36 -3.31 -6.19
N GLY A 141 4.79 -3.45 -7.39
CA GLY A 141 3.69 -4.38 -7.65
C GLY A 141 4.15 -5.84 -7.68
N LEU A 142 3.21 -6.77 -7.78
CA LEU A 142 3.50 -8.20 -7.80
C LEU A 142 4.45 -8.61 -8.93
N GLU A 143 4.18 -8.16 -10.16
CA GLU A 143 4.99 -8.48 -11.34
C GLU A 143 6.43 -8.00 -11.19
N GLU A 144 6.61 -6.77 -10.72
CA GLU A 144 7.93 -6.17 -10.53
C GLU A 144 8.72 -6.87 -9.41
N LEU A 145 8.04 -7.29 -8.33
CA LEU A 145 8.64 -8.10 -7.28
C LEU A 145 9.06 -9.48 -7.80
N ALA A 146 8.21 -10.15 -8.58
CA ALA A 146 8.52 -11.44 -9.17
C ALA A 146 9.72 -11.35 -10.13
N GLY A 147 9.80 -10.29 -10.94
CA GLY A 147 10.95 -10.04 -11.81
C GLY A 147 12.25 -9.81 -11.01
N ASN A 148 12.19 -9.06 -9.91
CA ASN A 148 13.35 -8.91 -9.03
C ASN A 148 13.72 -10.21 -8.31
N LEU A 149 12.73 -11.00 -7.88
CA LEU A 149 12.95 -12.30 -7.26
C LEU A 149 13.70 -13.21 -8.24
N PHE A 150 13.23 -13.32 -9.48
CA PHE A 150 13.92 -14.04 -10.54
C PHE A 150 15.35 -13.54 -10.76
N ARG A 151 15.54 -12.22 -10.84
CA ARG A 151 16.87 -11.61 -11.00
C ARG A 151 17.81 -12.05 -9.88
N VAL A 152 17.42 -11.95 -8.62
CA VAL A 152 18.31 -12.23 -7.48
C VAL A 152 18.58 -13.71 -7.33
N THR A 153 17.58 -14.58 -7.57
CA THR A 153 17.76 -16.04 -7.48
C THR A 153 18.65 -16.55 -8.59
N GLN A 154 18.47 -16.06 -9.83
CA GLN A 154 19.35 -16.41 -10.95
C GLN A 154 20.77 -15.88 -10.75
N THR A 155 20.91 -14.69 -10.17
CA THR A 155 22.24 -14.15 -9.85
C THR A 155 22.92 -15.05 -8.83
N ALA A 156 22.25 -15.38 -7.72
CA ALA A 156 22.76 -16.28 -6.68
C ALA A 156 23.26 -17.61 -7.26
N ALA A 157 22.41 -18.30 -8.02
CA ALA A 157 22.73 -19.59 -8.63
C ALA A 157 23.95 -19.52 -9.57
N ARG A 158 24.12 -18.42 -10.32
CA ARG A 158 25.27 -18.25 -11.22
C ARG A 158 26.56 -17.88 -10.50
N THR A 159 26.47 -17.18 -9.36
CA THR A 159 27.64 -16.91 -8.51
C THR A 159 28.14 -18.15 -7.78
N GLU A 160 27.25 -19.09 -7.43
CA GLU A 160 27.62 -20.35 -6.75
C GLU A 160 28.39 -21.33 -7.67
N ILE A 161 28.12 -21.35 -8.97
CA ILE A 161 28.65 -22.36 -9.92
C ILE A 161 30.11 -22.09 -10.37
N ARG A 162 30.76 -21.03 -9.89
CA ARG A 162 32.09 -20.59 -10.39
C ARG A 162 33.29 -20.86 -9.48
N MET A 163 33.14 -21.76 -8.50
CA MET A 163 34.27 -22.41 -7.80
C MET A 163 34.24 -23.93 -8.02
#